data_AF-A0A932ND88-F1
#
_entry.id   AF-A0A932ND88-F1
#
_cell.length_a   1.000
_cell.length_b   1.000
_cell.length_c   1.000
_cell.angle_alpha   90.00
_cell.angle_beta   90.00
_cell.angle_gamma   90.00
#
_symmetry.space_group_name_H-M   'P 1'
#
loop_
_entity.id
_entity.type
_entity.pdbx_description
1 polymer ?
#
loop_
_entity_poly.entity_id
_entity_poly.type
_entity_poly.pdbx_seq_one_letter_code
_entity_poly.pdbx_strand_id
1 'polypeptide(L)'
;MNNYSIFILATMLIAYLLDVVTGMLNLRALQPELPKEFTGVYDAEKYRKSQEYTRVSSKFGLFVSTFNLLVTLTFWFMGGFAYVDTLVRSWGFSPIMSGLAFIGILVVANGITSMPFGIYSTFVIEERFGFNKTTVGTFILDKIKALGLGLVLGVPVLAGILWFFGSAGEFAWLYCWIAVTIVTFGLQFIAPTWIMPLFNKFTPLEDGELRSTLLAYADKVNFPLQGIFVIDGSKRSARSNAYFTGFGKNKRIALYDTLINNHSIEELTAVLAHEVGHYKRK
;
A
#
# COMPACT_ATOMS: atom_id res chain seq x y z
N MET A 1 8.37 -0.52 34.63
CA MET A 1 8.34 -1.24 33.34
C MET A 1 9.01 -2.59 33.51
N ASN A 2 8.48 -3.66 32.90
CA ASN A 2 9.14 -4.97 32.90
C ASN A 2 10.18 -5.06 31.76
N ASN A 3 10.99 -6.13 31.75
CA ASN A 3 12.03 -6.35 30.72
C ASN A 3 11.47 -6.35 29.29
N TYR A 4 10.28 -6.93 29.10
CA TYR A 4 9.59 -6.92 27.80
C TYR A 4 9.24 -5.50 27.34
N SER A 5 8.76 -4.64 28.23
CA SER A 5 8.43 -3.25 27.92
C SER A 5 9.68 -2.46 27.54
N ILE A 6 10.79 -2.69 28.25
CA ILE A 6 12.08 -2.05 27.93
C ILE A 6 12.56 -2.49 26.56
N PHE A 7 12.49 -3.79 26.25
CA PHE A 7 12.87 -4.35 24.96
C PHE A 7 12.04 -3.79 23.81
N ILE A 8 10.70 -3.74 23.96
CA ILE A 8 9.80 -3.17 22.96
C ILE A 8 10.11 -1.69 22.74
N LEU A 9 10.26 -0.91 23.82
CA LEU A 9 10.60 0.51 23.73
C LEU A 9 11.94 0.72 23.02
N ALA A 10 12.98 -0.02 23.41
CA ALA A 10 14.30 0.08 22.79
C ALA A 10 14.24 -0.25 21.29
N THR A 11 13.56 -1.34 20.93
CA THR A 11 13.41 -1.74 19.52
C THR A 11 12.68 -0.68 18.70
N MET A 12 11.59 -0.12 19.23
CA MET A 12 10.84 0.96 18.58
C MET A 12 11.70 2.22 18.40
N LEU A 13 12.45 2.63 19.43
CA LEU A 13 13.31 3.81 19.37
C LEU A 13 14.49 3.62 18.41
N ILE A 14 15.09 2.43 18.38
CA ILE A 14 16.16 2.09 17.42
C ILE A 14 15.61 2.11 16.00
N ALA A 15 14.48 1.47 15.74
CA ALA A 15 13.86 1.46 14.42
C ALA A 15 13.53 2.88 13.93
N TYR A 16 12.97 3.71 14.81
CA TYR A 16 12.71 5.12 14.51
C TYR A 16 14.01 5.91 14.27
N LEU A 17 15.04 5.71 15.08
CA LEU A 17 16.33 6.37 14.88
C LEU A 17 16.94 6.01 13.52
N LEU A 18 16.85 4.75 13.11
CA LEU A 18 17.31 4.30 11.78
C LEU A 18 16.52 4.99 10.66
N ASP A 19 15.20 5.09 10.79
CA ASP A 19 14.33 5.80 9.83
C ASP A 19 14.72 7.29 9.71
N VAL A 20 14.92 7.97 10.85
CA VAL A 20 15.35 9.37 10.89
C VAL A 20 16.74 9.56 10.29
N VAL A 21 17.71 8.72 10.65
CA VAL A 21 19.08 8.82 10.16
C VAL A 21 19.12 8.60 8.65
N THR A 22 18.48 7.55 8.14
CA THR A 22 18.43 7.27 6.71
C THR A 22 17.69 8.36 5.93
N GLY A 23 16.56 8.85 6.45
CA GLY A 23 15.84 9.99 5.88
C GLY A 23 16.69 11.26 5.83
N MET A 24 17.42 11.56 6.89
CA MET A 24 18.32 12.73 6.94
C MET A 24 19.51 12.60 6.00
N LEU A 25 20.10 11.41 5.89
CA LEU A 25 21.19 11.14 4.93
C LEU A 25 20.69 11.30 3.49
N ASN A 26 19.53 10.75 3.16
CA ASN A 26 18.91 10.90 1.85
C ASN A 26 18.65 12.38 1.54
N LEU A 27 18.06 13.14 2.48
CA LEU A 27 17.79 14.56 2.31
C LEU A 27 19.06 15.40 2.09
N ARG A 28 20.17 15.05 2.76
CA ARG A 28 21.48 15.69 2.57
C ARG A 28 22.11 15.35 1.23
N ALA A 29 21.85 14.16 0.71
CA ALA A 29 22.38 13.70 -0.57
C ALA A 29 21.62 14.28 -1.78
N LEU A 30 20.42 14.86 -1.60
CA LEU A 30 19.65 15.47 -2.70
C LEU A 30 20.40 16.67 -3.30
N GLN A 31 20.79 16.56 -4.56
CA GLN A 31 21.42 17.63 -5.33
C GLN A 31 20.40 18.18 -6.34
N PRO A 32 20.08 19.48 -6.30
CA PRO A 32 19.11 20.07 -7.22
C PRO A 32 19.68 20.27 -8.64
N GLU A 33 21.01 20.25 -8.78
CA GLU A 33 21.70 20.38 -10.05
C GLU A 33 21.79 19.03 -10.75
N LEU A 34 21.47 19.02 -12.05
CA LEU A 34 21.52 17.82 -12.86
C LEU A 34 22.98 17.34 -13.01
N PRO A 35 23.30 16.07 -12.70
CA PRO A 35 24.64 15.54 -12.92
C PRO A 35 25.02 15.57 -14.40
N LYS A 36 26.31 15.77 -14.68
CA LYS A 36 26.81 15.96 -16.06
C LYS A 36 26.50 14.76 -16.96
N GLU A 37 26.55 13.56 -16.38
CA GLU A 37 26.27 12.28 -17.03
C GLU A 37 24.85 12.18 -17.59
N PHE A 38 23.91 12.97 -17.05
CA PHE A 38 22.51 12.99 -17.45
C PHE A 38 22.14 14.19 -18.33
N THR A 39 23.11 15.03 -18.68
CA THR A 39 22.89 16.19 -19.56
C THR A 39 22.50 15.72 -20.96
N GLY A 40 21.41 16.28 -21.50
CA GLY A 40 20.86 15.88 -22.80
C GLY A 40 19.94 14.66 -22.75
N VAL A 41 19.83 13.98 -21.60
CA VAL A 41 18.88 12.87 -21.37
C VAL A 41 17.70 13.34 -20.53
N TYR A 42 17.98 14.13 -19.48
CA TYR A 42 16.95 14.65 -18.58
C TYR A 42 16.79 16.16 -18.73
N ASP A 43 15.54 16.61 -18.60
CA ASP A 43 15.22 18.02 -18.46
C ASP A 43 15.62 18.51 -17.05
N ALA A 44 16.43 19.58 -17.01
CA ALA A 44 16.98 20.10 -15.76
C ALA A 44 15.90 20.66 -14.82
N GLU A 45 14.83 21.25 -15.37
CA GLU A 45 13.74 21.79 -14.56
C GLU A 45 12.90 20.67 -13.93
N LYS A 46 12.54 19.64 -14.71
CA LYS A 46 11.84 18.45 -14.21
C LYS A 46 12.68 17.70 -13.17
N TYR A 47 14.00 17.60 -13.37
CA TYR A 47 14.91 17.04 -12.37
C TYR A 47 14.87 17.84 -11.07
N ARG A 48 15.02 19.17 -11.14
CA ARG A 48 14.93 20.03 -9.95
C ARG A 48 13.58 19.88 -9.22
N LYS A 49 12.48 19.80 -9.97
CA LYS A 49 11.13 19.58 -9.42
C LYS A 49 11.01 18.21 -8.74
N SER A 50 11.62 17.15 -9.28
CA SER A 50 11.61 15.81 -8.65
C SER A 50 12.42 15.78 -7.36
N GLN A 51 13.54 16.50 -7.31
CA GLN A 51 14.34 16.68 -6.08
C GLN A 51 13.55 17.44 -5.01
N GLU A 52 12.83 18.49 -5.40
CA GLU A 52 11.95 19.24 -4.50
C GLU A 52 10.80 18.38 -3.97
N TYR A 53 10.14 17.61 -4.85
CA TYR A 53 9.11 16.65 -4.47
C TYR A 53 9.63 15.65 -3.43
N THR A 54 10.77 15.02 -3.71
CA THR A 54 11.42 14.08 -2.77
C THR A 54 11.69 14.77 -1.43
N ARG A 55 12.22 15.99 -1.43
CA ARG A 55 12.51 16.74 -0.20
C ARG A 55 11.25 17.02 0.62
N VAL A 56 10.17 17.47 -0.01
CA VAL A 56 8.90 17.79 0.67
C VAL A 56 8.28 16.51 1.24
N SER A 57 8.18 15.46 0.43
CA SER A 57 7.57 14.19 0.83
C SER A 57 8.37 13.48 1.91
N SER A 58 9.71 13.48 1.85
CA SER A 58 10.56 12.90 2.91
C SER A 58 10.46 13.66 4.22
N LYS A 59 10.48 15.00 4.20
CA LYS A 59 10.30 15.81 5.42
C LYS A 59 8.93 15.58 6.05
N PHE A 60 7.88 15.51 5.22
CA PHE A 60 6.54 15.20 5.68
C PHE A 60 6.47 13.79 6.28
N GLY A 61 7.08 12.80 5.64
CA GLY A 61 7.17 11.43 6.15
C GLY A 61 7.84 11.35 7.52
N LEU A 62 8.98 12.03 7.70
CA LEU A 62 9.66 12.12 9.00
C LEU A 62 8.80 12.77 10.07
N PHE A 63 8.08 13.84 9.74
CA PHE A 63 7.15 14.50 10.66
C PHE A 63 6.02 13.55 11.09
N VAL A 64 5.39 12.86 10.14
CA VAL A 64 4.31 11.89 10.42
C VAL A 64 4.83 10.71 11.26
N SER A 65 6.02 10.19 10.93
CA SER A 65 6.71 9.14 11.71
C SER A 65 6.94 9.57 13.16
N THR A 66 7.45 10.79 13.36
CA THR A 66 7.66 11.40 14.69
C THR A 66 6.36 11.53 15.45
N PHE A 67 5.31 12.08 14.81
CA PHE A 67 4.00 12.26 15.42
C PHE A 67 3.41 10.91 15.86
N ASN A 68 3.44 9.89 14.99
CA ASN A 68 2.90 8.57 15.29
C ASN A 68 3.64 7.91 16.45
N LEU A 69 4.97 8.05 16.52
CA LEU A 69 5.75 7.57 17.66
C LEU A 69 5.32 8.27 18.95
N LEU A 70 5.23 9.61 18.95
CA LEU A 70 4.83 10.38 20.14
C LEU A 70 3.42 10.02 20.60
N VAL A 71 2.46 9.89 19.68
CA VAL A 71 1.10 9.45 20.01
C VAL A 71 1.11 8.04 20.61
N THR A 72 1.84 7.11 20.00
CA THR A 72 1.92 5.72 20.48
C THR A 72 2.54 5.64 21.86
N LEU A 73 3.66 6.34 22.09
CA LEU A 73 4.33 6.37 23.39
C LEU A 73 3.46 7.05 24.45
N THR A 74 2.84 8.19 24.11
CA THR A 74 1.92 8.89 25.03
C THR A 74 0.74 7.99 25.40
N PHE A 75 0.10 7.37 24.41
CA PHE A 75 -1.00 6.44 24.63
C PHE A 75 -0.57 5.23 25.48
N TRP A 76 0.60 4.67 25.24
CA TRP A 76 1.13 3.56 26.03
C TRP A 76 1.43 3.98 27.48
N PHE A 77 2.18 5.05 27.69
CA PHE A 77 2.59 5.50 29.03
C PHE A 77 1.45 6.06 29.87
N MET A 78 0.40 6.60 29.24
CA MET A 78 -0.84 6.98 29.93
C MET A 78 -1.75 5.77 30.23
N GLY A 79 -1.35 4.55 29.89
CA GLY A 79 -2.14 3.35 30.13
C GLY A 79 -3.33 3.19 29.17
N GLY A 80 -3.31 3.84 28.00
CA GLY A 80 -4.40 3.84 27.02
C GLY A 80 -4.83 2.45 26.59
N PHE A 81 -3.89 1.51 26.38
CA PHE A 81 -4.24 0.12 26.07
C PHE A 81 -5.01 -0.56 27.21
N ALA A 82 -4.57 -0.39 28.46
CA ALA A 82 -5.26 -0.95 29.62
C ALA A 82 -6.63 -0.30 29.85
N TYR A 83 -6.74 1.01 29.59
CA TYR A 83 -7.99 1.75 29.65
C TYR A 83 -9.01 1.20 28.64
N VAL A 84 -8.62 1.02 27.36
CA VAL A 84 -9.51 0.48 26.34
C VAL A 84 -9.89 -0.97 26.63
N ASP A 85 -8.97 -1.81 27.10
CA ASP A 85 -9.28 -3.20 27.50
C ASP A 85 -10.30 -3.23 28.65
N THR A 86 -10.09 -2.43 29.70
CA THR A 86 -11.02 -2.34 30.84
C THR A 86 -12.39 -1.82 30.42
N LEU A 87 -12.43 -0.79 29.57
CA LEU A 87 -13.65 -0.23 29.01
C LEU A 87 -14.44 -1.29 28.24
N VAL A 88 -13.78 -2.01 27.33
CA VAL A 88 -14.47 -3.01 26.50
C VAL A 88 -14.95 -4.20 27.33
N ARG A 89 -14.17 -4.64 28.34
CA ARG A 89 -14.59 -5.68 29.27
C ARG A 89 -15.80 -5.26 30.11
N SER A 90 -15.96 -3.97 30.40
CA SER A 90 -17.11 -3.44 31.14
C SER A 90 -18.44 -3.62 30.38
N TRP A 91 -18.40 -3.86 29.07
CA TRP A 91 -19.59 -4.08 28.25
C TRP A 91 -20.19 -5.49 28.41
N GLY A 92 -19.51 -6.40 29.12
CA GLY A 92 -20.03 -7.75 29.39
C GLY A 92 -20.10 -8.66 28.15
N PHE A 93 -19.33 -8.35 27.11
CA PHE A 93 -19.27 -9.14 25.88
C PHE A 93 -18.50 -10.45 26.07
N SER A 94 -18.71 -11.40 25.15
CA SER A 94 -17.87 -12.61 25.08
C SER A 94 -16.40 -12.25 24.84
N PRO A 95 -15.43 -13.12 25.18
CA PRO A 95 -14.01 -12.83 24.99
C PRO A 95 -13.65 -12.45 23.54
N ILE A 96 -14.27 -13.11 22.56
CA ILE A 96 -14.06 -12.82 21.14
C ILE A 96 -14.61 -11.44 20.78
N MET A 97 -15.86 -11.14 21.16
CA MET A 97 -16.47 -9.84 20.90
C MET A 97 -15.72 -8.69 21.58
N SER A 98 -15.21 -8.94 22.80
CA SER A 98 -14.33 -7.99 23.50
C SER A 98 -13.03 -7.76 22.74
N GLY A 99 -12.37 -8.81 22.26
CA GLY A 99 -11.15 -8.66 21.44
C GLY A 99 -11.40 -7.91 20.13
N LEU A 100 -12.51 -8.19 19.45
CA LEU A 100 -12.91 -7.46 18.24
C LEU A 100 -13.19 -5.98 18.51
N ALA A 101 -13.92 -5.67 19.58
CA ALA A 101 -14.21 -4.30 19.98
C ALA A 101 -12.93 -3.54 20.37
N PHE A 102 -12.03 -4.18 21.12
CA PHE A 102 -10.74 -3.62 21.49
C PHE A 102 -9.93 -3.22 20.25
N ILE A 103 -9.72 -4.15 19.31
CA ILE A 103 -8.99 -3.87 18.06
C ILE A 103 -9.74 -2.85 17.21
N GLY A 104 -11.06 -2.94 17.12
CA GLY A 104 -11.90 -1.99 16.38
C GLY A 104 -11.74 -0.55 16.85
N ILE A 105 -11.75 -0.31 18.16
CA ILE A 105 -11.51 1.02 18.75
C ILE A 105 -10.13 1.53 18.38
N LEU A 106 -9.09 0.71 18.49
CA LEU A 106 -7.72 1.11 18.15
C LEU A 106 -7.56 1.42 16.65
N VAL A 107 -8.18 0.63 15.77
CA VAL A 107 -8.17 0.86 14.33
C VAL A 107 -8.88 2.17 13.97
N VAL A 108 -10.03 2.44 14.59
CA VAL A 108 -10.77 3.70 14.39
C VAL A 108 -9.96 4.90 14.91
N ALA A 109 -9.38 4.80 16.11
CA ALA A 109 -8.53 5.85 16.66
C ALA A 109 -7.32 6.14 15.76
N ASN A 110 -6.66 5.10 15.27
CA ASN A 110 -5.56 5.22 14.31
C ASN A 110 -6.04 5.81 12.97
N GLY A 111 -7.22 5.43 12.50
CA GLY A 111 -7.84 5.99 11.30
C GLY A 111 -8.09 7.50 11.41
N ILE A 112 -8.62 7.95 12.55
CA ILE A 112 -8.89 9.37 12.83
C ILE A 112 -7.57 10.16 12.92
N THR A 113 -6.60 9.66 13.67
CA THR A 113 -5.31 10.35 13.85
C THR A 113 -4.48 10.41 12.56
N SER A 114 -4.57 9.40 11.69
CA SER A 114 -3.87 9.38 10.40
C SER A 114 -4.59 10.17 9.29
N MET A 115 -5.89 10.44 9.42
CA MET A 115 -6.70 11.08 8.39
C MET A 115 -6.19 12.47 7.98
N PRO A 116 -5.84 13.39 8.90
CA PRO A 116 -5.30 14.71 8.53
C PRO A 116 -4.04 14.62 7.66
N PHE A 117 -3.15 13.67 7.95
CA PHE A 117 -1.93 13.46 7.16
C PHE A 117 -2.23 12.91 5.77
N GLY A 118 -3.20 12.01 5.66
CA GLY A 118 -3.69 11.52 4.37
C GLY A 118 -4.27 12.65 3.52
N ILE A 119 -5.08 13.52 4.12
CA ILE A 119 -5.67 14.68 3.44
C ILE A 119 -4.57 15.64 2.98
N TYR A 120 -3.62 15.98 3.86
CA TYR A 120 -2.52 16.88 3.53
C TYR A 120 -1.63 16.31 2.42
N SER A 121 -1.29 15.02 2.50
CA SER A 121 -0.51 14.35 1.46
C SER A 121 -1.21 14.44 0.10
N THR A 122 -2.49 14.06 0.02
CA THR A 122 -3.23 14.04 -1.26
C THR A 122 -3.56 15.43 -1.80
N PHE A 123 -4.12 16.31 -0.98
CA PHE A 123 -4.69 17.58 -1.45
C PHE A 123 -3.74 18.78 -1.34
N VAL A 124 -2.58 18.62 -0.68
CA VAL A 124 -1.57 19.69 -0.59
C VAL A 124 -0.28 19.28 -1.27
N ILE A 125 0.32 18.15 -0.88
CA ILE A 125 1.61 17.72 -1.46
C ILE A 125 1.41 17.24 -2.90
N GLU A 126 0.60 16.20 -3.13
CA GLU A 126 0.41 15.65 -4.48
C GLU A 126 -0.21 16.69 -5.43
N GLU A 127 -1.11 17.55 -4.94
CA GLU A 127 -1.69 18.67 -5.71
C GLU A 127 -0.62 19.69 -6.12
N ARG A 128 0.26 20.13 -5.20
CA ARG A 128 1.36 21.07 -5.50
C ARG A 128 2.25 20.59 -6.63
N PHE A 129 2.47 19.28 -6.74
CA PHE A 129 3.32 18.70 -7.78
C PHE A 129 2.55 18.28 -9.05
N GLY A 130 1.22 18.42 -9.05
CA GLY A 130 0.35 18.10 -10.18
C GLY A 130 0.03 16.61 -10.32
N PHE A 131 0.32 15.81 -9.31
CA PHE A 131 0.06 14.37 -9.29
C PHE A 131 -1.36 14.03 -8.85
N ASN A 132 -1.99 14.85 -8.02
CA ASN A 132 -3.35 14.58 -7.58
C ASN A 132 -4.36 14.78 -8.71
N LYS A 133 -5.25 13.80 -8.88
CA LYS A 133 -6.45 13.88 -9.72
C LYS A 133 -7.71 13.47 -8.95
N THR A 134 -7.55 13.11 -7.68
CA THR A 134 -8.61 12.63 -6.82
C THR A 134 -9.48 13.80 -6.34
N THR A 135 -10.80 13.65 -6.47
CA THR A 135 -11.77 14.58 -5.86
C THR A 135 -12.04 14.22 -4.40
N VAL A 136 -12.50 15.17 -3.59
CA VAL A 136 -12.89 14.92 -2.18
C VAL A 136 -13.90 13.77 -2.07
N GLY A 137 -14.89 13.73 -2.96
CA GLY A 137 -15.87 12.62 -3.00
C GLY A 137 -15.22 11.27 -3.29
N THR A 138 -14.29 11.20 -4.24
CA THR A 138 -13.55 9.95 -4.54
C THR A 138 -12.70 9.53 -3.35
N PHE A 139 -12.01 10.47 -2.70
CA PHE A 139 -11.19 10.20 -1.53
C PHE A 139 -12.00 9.61 -0.37
N ILE A 140 -13.15 10.22 -0.04
CA ILE A 140 -14.03 9.73 1.04
C ILE A 140 -14.60 8.36 0.69
N LEU A 141 -15.09 8.17 -0.55
CA LEU A 141 -15.62 6.89 -0.99
C LEU A 141 -14.57 5.78 -0.94
N ASP A 142 -13.33 6.06 -1.33
CA ASP A 142 -12.24 5.09 -1.25
C ASP A 142 -11.93 4.72 0.20
N LYS A 143 -11.96 5.68 1.14
CA LYS A 143 -11.80 5.40 2.58
C LYS A 143 -12.93 4.55 3.13
N ILE A 144 -14.18 4.83 2.76
CA ILE A 144 -15.34 4.04 3.19
C ILE A 144 -15.27 2.62 2.62
N LYS A 145 -14.95 2.47 1.33
CA LYS A 145 -14.76 1.16 0.69
C LYS A 145 -13.64 0.36 1.36
N ALA A 146 -12.50 1.00 1.63
CA ALA A 146 -11.38 0.37 2.30
C ALA A 146 -11.73 -0.07 3.73
N LEU A 147 -12.46 0.76 4.49
CA LEU A 147 -12.95 0.40 5.82
C LEU A 147 -13.93 -0.77 5.75
N GLY A 148 -14.92 -0.71 4.86
CA GLY A 148 -15.90 -1.78 4.68
C GLY A 148 -15.25 -3.10 4.30
N LEU A 149 -14.29 -3.08 3.36
CA LEU A 149 -13.51 -4.25 3.00
C LEU A 149 -12.67 -4.78 4.16
N GLY A 150 -12.01 -3.88 4.91
CA GLY A 150 -11.24 -4.22 6.10
C GLY A 150 -12.11 -4.87 7.18
N LEU A 151 -13.35 -4.43 7.35
CA LEU A 151 -14.31 -5.05 8.25
C LEU A 151 -14.75 -6.43 7.74
N VAL A 152 -15.18 -6.53 6.49
CA VAL A 152 -15.68 -7.78 5.89
C VAL A 152 -14.63 -8.87 5.86
N LEU A 153 -13.37 -8.53 5.57
CA LEU A 153 -12.27 -9.51 5.50
C LEU A 153 -11.54 -9.66 6.84
N GLY A 154 -11.26 -8.55 7.52
CA GLY A 154 -10.43 -8.53 8.72
C GLY A 154 -11.15 -9.05 9.96
N VAL A 155 -12.44 -8.73 10.14
CA VAL A 155 -13.19 -9.17 11.32
C VAL A 155 -13.33 -10.69 11.39
N PRO A 156 -13.73 -11.42 10.32
CA PRO A 156 -13.79 -12.87 10.37
C PRO A 156 -12.44 -13.53 10.63
N VAL A 157 -11.37 -13.00 10.01
CA VAL A 157 -10.01 -13.49 10.24
C VAL A 157 -9.60 -13.30 11.70
N LEU A 158 -9.77 -12.08 12.24
CA LEU A 158 -9.44 -11.78 13.63
C LEU A 158 -10.29 -12.60 14.60
N ALA A 159 -11.58 -12.76 14.35
CA ALA A 159 -12.45 -13.59 15.15
C ALA A 159 -11.98 -15.05 15.15
N GLY A 160 -11.57 -15.58 14.00
CA GLY A 160 -10.99 -16.91 13.87
C GLY A 160 -9.68 -17.06 14.64
N ILE A 161 -8.79 -16.06 14.57
CA ILE A 161 -7.54 -16.03 15.36
C ILE A 161 -7.87 -16.11 16.85
N LEU A 162 -8.74 -15.22 17.35
CA LEU A 162 -9.13 -15.20 18.76
C LEU A 162 -9.79 -16.52 19.19
N TRP A 163 -10.59 -17.12 18.32
CA TRP A 163 -11.21 -18.41 18.57
C TRP A 163 -10.18 -19.54 18.68
N PHE A 164 -9.20 -19.62 17.77
CA PHE A 164 -8.13 -20.61 17.85
C PHE A 164 -7.37 -20.52 19.17
N PHE A 165 -6.97 -19.31 19.57
CA PHE A 165 -6.26 -19.12 20.85
C PHE A 165 -7.15 -19.36 22.08
N GLY A 166 -8.46 -19.27 21.95
CA GLY A 166 -9.41 -19.59 23.02
C GLY A 166 -9.79 -21.07 23.13
N SER A 167 -9.61 -21.87 22.07
CA SER A 167 -10.20 -23.21 21.98
C SER A 167 -9.28 -24.34 21.51
N ALA A 168 -8.16 -24.03 20.84
CA ALA A 168 -7.34 -25.05 20.16
C ALA A 168 -6.08 -25.48 20.92
N GLY A 169 -5.99 -25.15 22.23
CA GLY A 169 -4.93 -25.61 23.13
C GLY A 169 -3.53 -25.15 22.71
N GLU A 170 -2.51 -25.96 23.01
CA GLU A 170 -1.10 -25.62 22.78
C GLU A 170 -0.73 -25.44 21.30
N PHE A 171 -1.47 -26.10 20.39
CA PHE A 171 -1.24 -26.00 18.93
C PHE A 171 -2.06 -24.90 18.26
N ALA A 172 -2.76 -24.04 19.02
CA ALA A 172 -3.55 -22.92 18.48
C ALA A 172 -2.75 -22.04 17.51
N TRP A 173 -1.48 -21.77 17.80
CA TRP A 173 -0.61 -20.97 16.95
C TRP A 173 -0.39 -21.61 15.57
N LEU A 174 -0.29 -22.94 15.51
CA LEU A 174 -0.06 -23.67 14.26
C LEU A 174 -1.32 -23.67 13.40
N TYR A 175 -2.49 -23.92 13.99
CA TYR A 175 -3.77 -23.84 13.28
C TYR A 175 -4.07 -22.42 12.78
N CYS A 176 -3.81 -21.42 13.63
CA CYS A 176 -3.90 -20.01 13.26
C CYS A 176 -2.97 -19.68 12.08
N TRP A 177 -1.72 -20.12 12.13
CA TRP A 177 -0.76 -19.91 11.05
C TRP A 177 -1.21 -20.54 9.73
N ILE A 178 -1.69 -21.79 9.75
CA ILE A 178 -2.22 -22.47 8.57
C ILE A 178 -3.44 -21.71 8.01
N ALA A 179 -4.40 -21.36 8.87
CA ALA A 179 -5.62 -20.67 8.46
C ALA A 179 -5.33 -19.29 7.84
N VAL A 180 -4.50 -18.47 8.48
CA VAL A 180 -4.10 -17.15 7.95
C VAL A 180 -3.32 -17.29 6.65
N THR A 181 -2.47 -18.33 6.53
CA THR A 181 -1.74 -18.62 5.29
C THR A 181 -2.69 -18.94 4.14
N ILE A 182 -3.67 -19.82 4.37
CA ILE A 182 -4.70 -20.17 3.38
C ILE A 182 -5.48 -18.92 2.96
N VAL A 183 -5.92 -18.09 3.91
CA VAL A 183 -6.62 -16.83 3.61
C VAL A 183 -5.74 -15.90 2.80
N THR A 184 -4.46 -15.77 3.14
CA THR A 184 -3.50 -14.90 2.43
C THR A 184 -3.32 -15.35 0.98
N PHE A 185 -3.12 -16.65 0.74
CA PHE A 185 -3.05 -17.19 -0.62
C PHE A 185 -4.36 -17.02 -1.39
N GLY A 186 -5.51 -17.21 -0.73
CA GLY A 186 -6.83 -16.96 -1.30
C GLY A 186 -7.01 -15.50 -1.72
N LEU A 187 -6.61 -14.55 -0.85
CA LEU A 187 -6.65 -13.13 -1.15
C LEU A 187 -5.72 -12.75 -2.30
N GLN A 188 -4.58 -13.42 -2.49
CA GLN A 188 -3.72 -13.18 -3.65
C GLN A 188 -4.45 -13.48 -4.98
N PHE A 189 -5.40 -14.41 -4.98
CA PHE A 189 -6.22 -14.75 -6.15
C PHE A 189 -7.46 -13.85 -6.28
N ILE A 190 -8.15 -13.60 -5.16
CA ILE A 190 -9.39 -12.83 -5.12
C ILE A 190 -9.12 -11.33 -5.33
N ALA A 191 -8.02 -10.80 -4.77
CA ALA A 191 -7.80 -9.37 -4.73
C ALA A 191 -7.74 -8.70 -6.11
N PRO A 192 -6.95 -9.17 -7.08
CA PRO A 192 -6.91 -8.55 -8.40
C PRO A 192 -8.23 -8.60 -9.15
N THR A 193 -8.99 -9.68 -8.95
CA THR A 193 -10.18 -9.96 -9.77
C THR A 193 -11.44 -9.34 -9.17
N TRP A 194 -11.56 -9.28 -7.84
CA TRP A 194 -12.81 -8.91 -7.15
C TRP A 194 -12.64 -7.67 -6.26
N ILE A 195 -11.46 -7.47 -5.66
CA ILE A 195 -11.22 -6.34 -4.75
C ILE A 195 -10.78 -5.10 -5.52
N MET A 196 -9.76 -5.21 -6.38
CA MET A 196 -9.25 -4.07 -7.13
C MET A 196 -10.33 -3.40 -8.01
N PRO A 197 -11.26 -4.14 -8.66
CA PRO A 197 -12.34 -3.53 -9.43
C PRO A 197 -13.35 -2.70 -8.62
N LEU A 198 -13.39 -2.84 -7.29
CA LEU A 198 -14.20 -1.97 -6.43
C LEU A 198 -13.64 -0.54 -6.38
N PHE A 199 -12.34 -0.40 -6.64
CA PHE A 199 -11.63 0.88 -6.63
C PHE A 199 -11.42 1.43 -8.04
N ASN A 200 -10.95 0.60 -8.97
CA ASN A 200 -10.61 1.02 -10.32
C ASN A 200 -11.47 0.30 -11.36
N LYS A 201 -11.74 0.95 -12.48
CA LYS A 201 -12.37 0.31 -13.63
C LYS A 201 -11.29 -0.44 -14.42
N PHE A 202 -11.56 -1.71 -14.69
CA PHE A 202 -10.75 -2.55 -15.56
C PHE A 202 -11.48 -2.73 -16.88
N THR A 203 -10.92 -2.23 -17.97
CA THR A 203 -11.45 -2.43 -19.32
C THR A 203 -10.46 -3.25 -20.14
N PRO A 204 -10.90 -4.23 -20.95
CA PRO A 204 -10.00 -4.86 -21.91
C PRO A 204 -9.35 -3.79 -22.81
N LEU A 205 -8.06 -3.95 -23.11
CA LEU A 205 -7.38 -3.10 -24.08
C LEU A 205 -8.06 -3.29 -25.45
N GLU A 206 -8.38 -2.18 -26.11
CA GLU A 206 -9.01 -2.17 -27.42
C GLU A 206 -8.14 -2.87 -28.48
N ASP A 207 -8.80 -3.43 -29.50
CA ASP A 207 -8.10 -3.99 -30.64
C ASP A 207 -7.38 -2.88 -31.40
N GLY A 208 -6.08 -3.08 -31.65
CA GLY A 208 -5.23 -2.09 -32.29
C GLY A 208 -3.77 -2.54 -32.36
N GLU A 209 -2.92 -1.61 -32.81
CA GLU A 209 -1.49 -1.85 -32.98
C GLU A 209 -0.82 -2.21 -31.64
N LEU A 210 -1.07 -1.43 -30.59
CA LEU A 210 -0.51 -1.69 -29.25
C LEU A 210 -0.83 -3.10 -28.76
N ARG A 211 -2.11 -3.51 -28.81
CA ARG A 211 -2.54 -4.83 -28.35
C ARG A 211 -1.84 -5.94 -29.14
N SER A 212 -1.78 -5.79 -30.46
CA SER A 212 -1.13 -6.76 -31.36
C SER A 212 0.36 -6.89 -31.06
N THR A 213 1.06 -5.77 -30.89
CA THR A 213 2.50 -5.75 -30.58
C THR A 213 2.81 -6.40 -29.23
N LEU A 214 2.03 -6.11 -28.19
CA LEU A 214 2.23 -6.70 -26.87
C LEU A 214 1.94 -8.21 -26.86
N LEU A 215 0.90 -8.66 -27.57
CA LEU A 215 0.59 -10.09 -27.71
C LEU A 215 1.67 -10.83 -28.50
N ALA A 216 2.14 -10.25 -29.61
CA ALA A 216 3.22 -10.82 -30.41
C ALA A 216 4.53 -10.92 -29.62
N TYR A 217 4.86 -9.90 -28.81
CA TYR A 217 6.01 -9.97 -27.90
C TYR A 217 5.85 -11.11 -26.88
N ALA A 218 4.68 -11.19 -26.22
CA ALA A 218 4.42 -12.23 -25.22
C ALA A 218 4.54 -13.65 -25.82
N ASP A 219 4.01 -13.85 -27.02
CA ASP A 219 4.10 -15.12 -27.75
C ASP A 219 5.54 -15.46 -28.13
N LYS A 220 6.30 -14.49 -28.67
CA LYS A 220 7.73 -14.64 -29.00
C LYS A 220 8.56 -15.13 -27.81
N VAL A 221 8.19 -14.71 -26.60
CA VAL A 221 8.88 -15.12 -25.37
C VAL A 221 8.15 -16.25 -24.63
N ASN A 222 7.19 -16.93 -25.24
CA ASN A 222 6.40 -18.03 -24.63
C ASN A 222 5.82 -17.64 -23.24
N PHE A 223 5.36 -16.41 -23.09
CA PHE A 223 4.76 -15.93 -21.86
C PHE A 223 3.22 -16.11 -21.94
N PRO A 224 2.59 -16.82 -20.99
CA PRO A 224 1.17 -17.16 -21.05
C PRO A 224 0.28 -15.95 -20.68
N LEU A 225 0.17 -14.99 -21.60
CA LEU A 225 -0.65 -13.78 -21.46
C LEU A 225 -2.05 -14.05 -22.02
N GLN A 226 -3.06 -14.08 -21.15
CA GLN A 226 -4.45 -14.31 -21.54
C GLN A 226 -5.25 -13.03 -21.77
N GLY A 227 -4.79 -11.89 -21.26
CA GLY A 227 -5.52 -10.64 -21.39
C GLY A 227 -4.71 -9.42 -20.99
N ILE A 228 -5.00 -8.32 -21.68
CA ILE A 228 -4.44 -7.00 -21.44
C ILE A 228 -5.61 -6.11 -21.02
N PHE A 229 -5.50 -5.52 -19.84
CA PHE A 229 -6.52 -4.63 -19.29
C PHE A 229 -5.93 -3.25 -19.06
N VAL A 230 -6.75 -2.23 -19.27
CA VAL A 230 -6.47 -0.84 -18.92
C VAL A 230 -7.16 -0.53 -17.60
N ILE A 231 -6.42 0.11 -16.70
CA ILE A 231 -6.90 0.63 -15.42
C ILE A 231 -7.01 2.15 -15.53
N ASP A 232 -8.11 2.72 -15.05
CA ASP A 232 -8.35 4.17 -14.94
C ASP A 232 -7.54 4.83 -13.81
N GLY A 233 -6.22 4.64 -13.81
CA GLY A 233 -5.30 5.21 -12.81
C GLY A 233 -5.33 6.74 -12.78
N SER A 234 -5.58 7.37 -13.94
CA SER A 234 -5.73 8.81 -14.10
C SER A 234 -6.81 9.43 -13.21
N LYS A 235 -7.82 8.66 -12.78
CA LYS A 235 -8.87 9.11 -11.86
C LYS A 235 -8.30 9.54 -10.50
N ARG A 236 -7.17 8.97 -10.10
CA ARG A 236 -6.55 9.21 -8.78
C ARG A 236 -5.24 9.96 -8.88
N SER A 237 -4.42 9.61 -9.87
CA SER A 237 -3.10 10.19 -10.00
C SER A 237 -2.63 10.27 -11.44
N ALA A 238 -1.78 11.25 -11.74
CA ALA A 238 -1.07 11.34 -13.01
C ALA A 238 0.12 10.36 -13.14
N ARG A 239 0.37 9.52 -12.12
CA ARG A 239 1.46 8.54 -12.14
C ARG A 239 1.16 7.38 -13.08
N SER A 240 2.20 6.89 -13.74
CA SER A 240 2.15 5.73 -14.63
C SER A 240 2.59 4.46 -13.91
N ASN A 241 1.93 3.34 -14.20
CA ASN A 241 2.30 2.04 -13.67
C ASN A 241 1.81 0.91 -14.59
N ALA A 242 2.42 -0.26 -14.47
CA ALA A 242 1.99 -1.51 -15.08
C ALA A 242 2.30 -2.66 -14.11
N TYR A 243 1.44 -3.67 -14.08
CA TYR A 243 1.73 -4.86 -13.29
C TYR A 243 1.02 -6.11 -13.85
N PHE A 244 1.58 -7.27 -13.52
CA PHE A 244 0.95 -8.54 -13.79
C PHE A 244 0.05 -9.01 -12.66
N THR A 245 -1.02 -9.68 -13.03
CA THR A 245 -1.96 -10.33 -12.13
C THR A 245 -2.27 -11.75 -12.63
N GLY A 246 -2.85 -12.57 -11.76
CA GLY A 246 -3.22 -13.94 -12.08
C GLY A 246 -2.14 -14.97 -11.76
N PHE A 247 -2.58 -16.23 -11.67
CA PHE A 247 -1.77 -17.35 -11.21
C PHE A 247 -1.57 -18.40 -12.30
N GLY A 248 -0.41 -19.06 -12.30
CA GLY A 248 -0.09 -20.11 -13.27
C GLY A 248 -0.16 -19.64 -14.72
N LYS A 249 -1.00 -20.32 -15.52
CA LYS A 249 -1.21 -20.07 -16.96
C LYS A 249 -2.20 -18.94 -17.26
N ASN A 250 -2.92 -18.43 -16.25
CA ASN A 250 -3.98 -17.44 -16.45
C ASN A 250 -3.48 -16.03 -16.08
N LYS A 251 -2.41 -15.57 -16.74
CA LYS A 251 -1.83 -14.25 -16.44
C LYS A 251 -2.50 -13.14 -17.23
N ARG A 252 -2.66 -12.01 -16.57
CA ARG A 252 -3.21 -10.79 -17.15
C ARG A 252 -2.26 -9.65 -16.85
N ILE A 253 -2.08 -8.75 -17.81
CA ILE A 253 -1.41 -7.48 -17.56
C ILE A 253 -2.45 -6.40 -17.32
N ALA A 254 -2.16 -5.52 -16.36
CA ALA A 254 -2.94 -4.33 -16.13
C ALA A 254 -2.04 -3.11 -16.35
N LEU A 255 -2.39 -2.29 -17.35
CA LEU A 255 -1.68 -1.08 -17.74
C LEU A 255 -2.47 0.14 -17.26
N TYR A 256 -1.81 1.13 -16.68
CA TYR A 256 -2.50 2.38 -16.37
C TYR A 256 -2.74 3.16 -17.67
N ASP A 257 -3.89 3.80 -17.77
CA ASP A 257 -4.21 4.73 -18.84
C ASP A 257 -3.17 5.86 -18.96
N THR A 258 -2.66 6.38 -17.84
CA THR A 258 -1.55 7.34 -17.79
C THR A 258 -0.24 6.80 -18.36
N LEU A 259 0.00 5.49 -18.30
CA LEU A 259 1.17 4.88 -18.93
C LEU A 259 0.99 4.86 -20.45
N ILE A 260 -0.17 4.38 -20.91
CA ILE A 260 -0.51 4.26 -22.33
C ILE A 260 -0.52 5.63 -23.02
N ASN A 261 -1.08 6.65 -22.38
CA ASN A 261 -1.22 7.98 -22.97
C ASN A 261 0.09 8.77 -23.05
N ASN A 262 1.14 8.37 -22.31
CA ASN A 262 2.38 9.13 -22.19
C ASN A 262 3.59 8.43 -22.83
N HIS A 263 3.43 7.24 -23.41
CA HIS A 263 4.55 6.45 -23.96
C HIS A 263 4.20 5.89 -25.34
N SER A 264 5.23 5.70 -26.16
CA SER A 264 5.10 5.03 -27.45
C SER A 264 4.85 3.53 -27.30
N ILE A 265 4.43 2.87 -28.38
CA ILE A 265 4.22 1.42 -28.39
C ILE A 265 5.53 0.67 -28.11
N GLU A 266 6.66 1.16 -28.63
CA GLU A 266 7.99 0.60 -28.39
C GLU A 266 8.38 0.71 -26.91
N GLU A 267 8.15 1.88 -26.30
CA GLU A 267 8.42 2.10 -24.88
C GLU A 267 7.54 1.21 -23.98
N LEU A 268 6.25 1.08 -24.30
CA LEU A 268 5.32 0.18 -23.60
C LEU A 268 5.75 -1.29 -23.74
N THR A 269 6.25 -1.67 -24.91
CA THR A 269 6.77 -3.02 -25.15
C THR A 269 8.03 -3.29 -24.34
N ALA A 270 8.91 -2.28 -24.18
CA ALA A 270 10.07 -2.37 -23.30
C ALA A 270 9.68 -2.51 -21.82
N VAL A 271 8.66 -1.78 -21.36
CA VAL A 271 8.09 -1.95 -20.01
C VAL A 271 7.54 -3.37 -19.83
N LEU A 272 6.77 -3.88 -20.80
CA LEU A 272 6.28 -5.26 -20.77
C LEU A 272 7.44 -6.26 -20.70
N ALA A 273 8.50 -6.03 -21.47
CA ALA A 273 9.69 -6.88 -21.46
C ALA A 273 10.37 -6.92 -20.09
N HIS A 274 10.48 -5.77 -19.42
CA HIS A 274 11.00 -5.67 -18.05
C HIS A 274 10.15 -6.50 -17.07
N GLU A 275 8.83 -6.33 -17.11
CA GLU A 275 7.89 -7.05 -16.26
C GLU A 275 7.91 -8.56 -16.51
N VAL A 276 8.01 -9.00 -17.78
CA VAL A 276 8.14 -10.42 -18.13
C VAL A 276 9.48 -10.98 -17.64
N GLY A 277 10.54 -10.15 -17.67
CA GLY A 277 11.85 -10.45 -17.11
C GLY A 277 11.76 -10.83 -15.63
N HIS A 278 11.10 -9.99 -14.82
CA HIS A 278 10.85 -10.29 -13.40
C HIS A 278 10.15 -11.63 -13.20
N TYR A 279 9.23 -12.00 -14.08
CA TYR A 279 8.54 -13.28 -13.98
C TYR A 279 9.41 -14.48 -14.35
N LYS A 280 10.20 -14.37 -15.42
CA LYS A 280 11.02 -15.47 -15.92
C LYS A 280 12.25 -15.76 -15.06
N ARG A 281 12.78 -14.75 -14.39
CA ARG A 281 14.03 -14.81 -13.61
C ARG A 281 13.78 -14.79 -12.09
N LYS A 282 12.55 -15.07 -11.65
CA LYS A 282 12.20 -15.21 -10.23
C LYS A 282 13.10 -16.20 -9.51
#